data_AF-A0A6G3ZIB3-F1
#
_entry.id   AF-A0A6G3ZIB3-F1
#
_cell.length_a   1.000
_cell.length_b   1.000
_cell.length_c   1.000
_cell.angle_alpha   90.00
_cell.angle_beta   90.00
_cell.angle_gamma   90.00
#
_symmetry.space_group_name_H-M   'P 1'
#
loop_
_entity.id
_entity.type
_entity.pdbx_description
1 polymer ?
#
loop_
_entity_poly.entity_id
_entity_poly.type
_entity_poly.pdbx_seq_one_letter_code
_entity_poly.pdbx_strand_id
1 'polypeptide(L)'
;MASETLVAAVVALVVTASFPFYLYGAWYILDQEVVTWDVLMHHLKFIVVGLLLTTIPMLTWMVPRFLDQLGGFAALHAFLGLQAYAMLLVALTGIVRIFQVKYQHDMYDSDAREEDVDIGELHENMGAWRGRLRIGVVGYVLFWLLAWLVGMIRFVMDYVLY
;
A
#
# COMPACT_ATOMS: atom_id res chain seq x y z
N MET A 1 -8.32 -24.73 -18.28
CA MET A 1 -6.84 -24.86 -18.28
C MET A 1 -6.19 -23.68 -19.01
N ALA A 2 -6.06 -23.66 -20.35
CA ALA A 2 -5.35 -22.57 -21.04
C ALA A 2 -5.90 -21.14 -20.77
N SER A 3 -7.22 -20.99 -20.66
CA SER A 3 -7.83 -19.68 -20.30
C SER A 3 -7.57 -19.29 -18.84
N GLU A 4 -7.55 -20.24 -17.92
CA GLU A 4 -7.31 -19.98 -16.49
C GLU A 4 -5.85 -19.67 -16.21
N THR A 5 -4.93 -20.40 -16.84
CA THR A 5 -3.48 -20.12 -16.81
C THR A 5 -3.21 -18.73 -17.37
N LEU A 6 -3.87 -18.33 -18.48
CA LEU A 6 -3.74 -17.00 -19.04
C LEU A 6 -4.21 -15.92 -18.05
N VAL A 7 -5.39 -16.08 -17.43
CA VAL A 7 -5.87 -15.12 -16.43
C VAL A 7 -4.94 -15.07 -15.22
N ALA A 8 -4.46 -16.21 -14.73
CA ALA A 8 -3.49 -16.27 -13.63
C ALA A 8 -2.18 -15.54 -13.98
N ALA A 9 -1.67 -15.70 -15.20
CA ALA A 9 -0.48 -14.99 -15.67
C ALA A 9 -0.73 -13.48 -15.77
N VAL A 10 -1.88 -13.05 -16.29
CA VAL A 10 -2.27 -11.64 -16.32
C VAL A 10 -2.35 -11.07 -14.91
N VAL A 11 -2.99 -11.77 -13.98
CA VAL A 11 -3.08 -11.34 -12.56
C VAL A 11 -1.69 -11.24 -11.94
N ALA A 12 -0.82 -12.25 -12.12
CA ALA A 12 0.54 -12.24 -11.62
C ALA A 12 1.35 -11.05 -12.19
N LEU A 13 1.21 -10.77 -13.49
CA LEU A 13 1.85 -9.62 -14.14
C LEU A 13 1.32 -8.29 -13.59
N VAL A 14 0.00 -8.13 -13.45
CA VAL A 14 -0.62 -6.91 -12.94
C VAL A 14 -0.19 -6.64 -11.49
N VAL A 15 -0.21 -7.66 -10.63
CA VAL A 15 0.28 -7.53 -9.24
C VAL A 15 1.78 -7.23 -9.23
N THR A 16 2.58 -7.87 -10.09
CA THR A 16 4.02 -7.58 -10.18
C THR A 16 4.29 -6.16 -10.68
N ALA A 17 3.46 -5.63 -11.57
CA ALA A 17 3.56 -4.25 -12.05
C ALA A 17 3.34 -3.20 -10.94
N SER A 18 2.72 -3.58 -9.81
CA SER A 18 2.60 -2.70 -8.63
C SER A 18 3.91 -2.50 -7.87
N PHE A 19 4.89 -3.40 -8.04
CA PHE A 19 6.17 -3.41 -7.33
C PHE A 19 6.92 -2.07 -7.37
N PRO A 20 7.20 -1.45 -8.54
CA PRO A 20 7.93 -0.18 -8.59
C PRO A 20 7.18 0.95 -7.88
N PHE A 21 5.85 0.94 -7.88
CA PHE A 21 5.05 1.97 -7.22
C PHE A 21 5.16 1.89 -5.70
N TYR A 22 5.17 0.69 -5.14
CA TYR A 22 5.37 0.51 -3.70
C TYR A 22 6.78 0.85 -3.26
N LEU A 23 7.80 0.39 -3.99
CA LEU A 23 9.18 0.70 -3.64
C LEU A 23 9.46 2.20 -3.75
N TYR A 24 9.08 2.84 -4.87
CA TYR A 24 9.28 4.27 -5.05
C TYR A 24 8.47 5.08 -4.05
N GLY A 25 7.18 4.76 -3.88
CA GLY A 25 6.32 5.47 -2.92
C GLY A 25 6.84 5.36 -1.49
N ALA A 26 7.29 4.17 -1.08
CA ALA A 26 7.86 3.97 0.25
C ALA A 26 9.21 4.65 0.44
N TRP A 27 10.14 4.48 -0.51
CA TRP A 27 11.42 5.16 -0.47
C TRP A 27 11.23 6.67 -0.37
N TYR A 28 10.38 7.25 -1.23
CA TYR A 28 10.16 8.69 -1.29
C TYR A 28 9.72 9.26 0.05
N ILE A 29 8.77 8.62 0.77
CA ILE A 29 8.29 9.18 2.06
C ILE A 29 9.23 8.90 3.24
N LEU A 30 10.08 7.87 3.13
CA LEU A 30 11.04 7.50 4.17
C LEU A 30 12.32 8.35 4.10
N ASP A 31 12.70 8.78 2.90
CA ASP A 31 13.89 9.61 2.65
C ASP A 31 13.71 11.07 3.09
N GLN A 32 12.48 11.57 3.09
CA GLN A 32 12.20 12.94 3.50
C GLN A 32 12.28 13.08 5.02
N GLU A 33 13.09 13.99 5.54
CA GLU A 33 13.17 14.30 6.98
C GLU A 33 11.80 14.78 7.50
N VAL A 34 11.16 15.66 6.73
CA VAL A 34 9.87 16.27 7.00
C VAL A 34 8.84 15.81 5.95
N VAL A 35 7.71 15.28 6.40
CA VAL A 35 6.58 14.95 5.52
C VAL A 35 5.69 16.18 5.37
N THR A 36 5.96 17.00 4.35
CA THR A 36 5.09 18.12 3.95
C THR A 36 3.87 17.61 3.19
N TRP A 37 2.97 18.54 2.84
CA TRP A 37 1.75 18.21 2.10
C TRP A 37 2.06 17.68 0.71
N ASP A 38 2.96 18.36 0.00
CA ASP A 38 3.37 17.96 -1.33
C ASP A 38 4.08 16.61 -1.33
N VAL A 39 4.90 16.34 -0.31
CA VAL A 39 5.51 15.02 -0.11
C VAL A 39 4.45 13.94 0.08
N LEU A 40 3.46 14.18 0.95
CA LEU A 40 2.38 13.23 1.20
C LEU A 40 1.54 12.99 -0.07
N MET A 41 1.16 14.04 -0.77
CA MET A 41 0.37 13.94 -2.00
C MET A 41 1.13 13.24 -3.12
N HIS A 42 2.43 13.49 -3.25
CA HIS A 42 3.29 12.78 -4.20
C HIS A 42 3.37 11.29 -3.84
N HIS A 43 3.63 10.94 -2.58
CA HIS A 43 3.61 9.56 -2.09
C HIS A 43 2.28 8.85 -2.43
N LEU A 44 1.15 9.50 -2.15
CA LEU A 44 -0.18 8.94 -2.40
C LEU A 44 -0.42 8.64 -3.89
N LYS A 45 0.08 9.46 -4.82
CA LYS A 45 -0.06 9.19 -6.27
C LYS A 45 0.52 7.83 -6.66
N PHE A 46 1.69 7.47 -6.11
CA PHE A 46 2.31 6.18 -6.40
C PHE A 46 1.62 5.04 -5.66
N ILE A 47 1.38 5.20 -4.35
CA ILE A 47 0.77 4.15 -3.54
C ILE A 47 -0.65 3.81 -4.00
N VAL A 48 -1.45 4.80 -4.42
CA VAL A 48 -2.80 4.53 -4.95
C VAL A 48 -2.73 3.68 -6.22
N VAL A 49 -1.81 3.97 -7.15
CA VAL A 49 -1.64 3.15 -8.37
C VAL A 49 -1.22 1.72 -7.98
N GLY A 50 -0.26 1.57 -7.08
CA GLY A 50 0.14 0.25 -6.56
C GLY A 50 -1.05 -0.50 -5.94
N LEU A 51 -1.82 0.17 -5.08
CA LEU A 51 -3.00 -0.40 -4.42
C LEU A 51 -4.08 -0.82 -5.40
N LEU A 52 -4.32 -0.07 -6.48
CA LEU A 52 -5.29 -0.47 -7.50
C LEU A 52 -4.83 -1.74 -8.23
N LEU A 53 -3.55 -1.79 -8.61
CA LEU A 53 -2.96 -2.94 -9.29
C LEU A 53 -2.95 -4.22 -8.43
N THR A 54 -3.00 -4.11 -7.11
CA THR A 54 -3.07 -5.29 -6.22
C THR A 54 -4.48 -5.61 -5.75
N THR A 55 -5.23 -4.59 -5.34
CA THR A 55 -6.52 -4.75 -4.69
C THR A 55 -7.59 -5.15 -5.70
N ILE A 56 -7.54 -4.66 -6.95
CA ILE A 56 -8.51 -5.06 -7.98
C ILE A 56 -8.37 -6.55 -8.31
N PRO A 57 -7.19 -7.09 -8.68
CA PRO A 57 -7.07 -8.53 -8.90
C PRO A 57 -7.38 -9.36 -7.64
N MET A 58 -6.99 -8.87 -6.47
CA MET A 58 -7.28 -9.55 -5.21
C MET A 58 -8.80 -9.70 -5.00
N LEU A 59 -9.57 -8.61 -5.10
CA LEU A 59 -11.02 -8.63 -4.87
C LEU A 59 -11.79 -9.35 -5.98
N THR A 60 -11.39 -9.17 -7.24
CA THR A 60 -12.16 -9.70 -8.38
C THR A 60 -11.81 -11.13 -8.75
N TRP A 61 -10.60 -11.61 -8.42
CA TRP A 61 -10.13 -12.93 -8.82
C TRP A 61 -9.68 -13.83 -7.67
N MET A 62 -8.89 -13.29 -6.72
CA MET A 62 -8.29 -14.12 -5.67
C MET A 62 -9.29 -14.43 -4.54
N VAL A 63 -10.05 -13.44 -4.07
CA VAL A 63 -11.02 -13.59 -2.98
C VAL A 63 -12.13 -14.59 -3.33
N PRO A 64 -12.77 -14.55 -4.51
CA PRO A 64 -13.80 -15.53 -4.86
C PRO A 64 -13.28 -16.98 -4.87
N ARG A 65 -12.00 -17.17 -5.17
CA ARG A 65 -11.32 -18.48 -5.21
C ARG A 65 -10.68 -18.89 -3.89
N PHE A 66 -10.73 -18.02 -2.88
CA PHE A 66 -9.99 -18.20 -1.64
C PHE A 66 -10.41 -19.48 -0.89
N LEU A 67 -11.72 -19.73 -0.80
CA LEU A 67 -12.27 -20.88 -0.06
C LEU A 67 -11.94 -22.22 -0.73
N ASP A 68 -11.81 -22.24 -2.06
CA ASP A 68 -11.48 -23.44 -2.82
C ASP A 68 -10.01 -23.85 -2.71
N GLN A 69 -9.17 -22.94 -2.20
CA GLN A 69 -7.71 -23.08 -2.16
C GLN A 69 -7.15 -23.09 -0.73
N LEU A 70 -7.98 -23.36 0.28
CA LEU A 70 -7.57 -23.35 1.69
C LEU A 70 -6.59 -24.52 2.00
N GLY A 71 -5.30 -24.30 1.76
CA GLY A 71 -4.23 -25.24 2.10
C GLY A 71 -2.82 -24.65 1.94
N GLY A 72 -1.89 -25.06 2.82
CA GLY A 72 -0.45 -24.79 2.72
C GLY A 72 -0.09 -23.32 2.41
N PHE A 73 0.54 -23.11 1.24
CA PHE A 73 0.99 -21.78 0.78
C PHE A 73 -0.14 -20.77 0.57
N ALA A 74 -1.38 -21.22 0.33
CA ALA A 74 -2.49 -20.30 0.15
C ALA A 74 -2.89 -19.61 1.46
N ALA A 75 -2.87 -20.35 2.57
CA ALA A 75 -3.12 -19.80 3.90
C ALA A 75 -2.01 -18.81 4.31
N LEU A 76 -0.75 -19.15 4.02
CA LEU A 76 0.38 -18.25 4.25
C LEU A 76 0.26 -16.96 3.41
N HIS A 77 -0.04 -17.08 2.12
CA HIS A 77 -0.26 -15.94 1.23
C HIS A 77 -1.35 -15.01 1.77
N ALA A 78 -2.49 -15.57 2.17
CA ALA A 78 -3.60 -14.79 2.71
C ALA A 78 -3.28 -14.15 4.05
N PHE A 79 -2.56 -14.85 4.93
CA PHE A 79 -2.09 -14.30 6.20
C PHE A 79 -1.18 -13.09 5.95
N LEU A 80 -0.17 -13.22 5.08
CA LEU A 80 0.75 -12.14 4.74
C LEU A 80 0.01 -10.95 4.08
N GLY A 81 -0.91 -11.23 3.17
CA GLY A 81 -1.77 -10.20 2.57
C GLY A 81 -2.59 -9.45 3.61
N LEU A 82 -3.22 -10.17 4.54
CA LEU A 82 -3.99 -9.56 5.64
C LEU A 82 -3.09 -8.68 6.53
N GLN A 83 -1.88 -9.13 6.87
CA GLN A 83 -0.92 -8.32 7.62
C GLN A 83 -0.51 -7.06 6.85
N ALA A 84 -0.33 -7.15 5.53
CA ALA A 84 -0.07 -5.97 4.71
C ALA A 84 -1.21 -4.95 4.85
N TYR A 85 -2.47 -5.37 4.67
CA TYR A 85 -3.62 -4.47 4.86
C TYR A 85 -3.76 -3.94 6.29
N ALA A 86 -3.38 -4.70 7.32
CA ALA A 86 -3.32 -4.20 8.68
C ALA A 86 -2.29 -3.07 8.83
N MET A 87 -1.11 -3.21 8.22
CA MET A 87 -0.09 -2.15 8.20
C MET A 87 -0.53 -0.94 7.37
N LEU A 88 -1.31 -1.14 6.31
CA LEU A 88 -1.96 -0.05 5.57
C LEU A 88 -2.90 0.74 6.48
N LEU A 89 -3.70 0.07 7.32
CA LEU A 89 -4.56 0.75 8.29
C LEU A 89 -3.74 1.57 9.29
N VAL A 90 -2.60 1.06 9.77
CA VAL A 90 -1.68 1.83 10.62
C VAL A 90 -1.21 3.09 9.91
N ALA A 91 -0.79 2.99 8.65
CA ALA A 91 -0.39 4.15 7.85
C ALA A 91 -1.55 5.16 7.70
N LEU A 92 -2.75 4.67 7.38
CA LEU A 92 -3.96 5.48 7.22
C LEU A 92 -4.33 6.23 8.51
N THR A 93 -4.12 5.64 9.69
CA THR A 93 -4.33 6.37 10.96
C THR A 93 -3.40 7.58 11.14
N GLY A 94 -2.23 7.56 10.51
CA GLY A 94 -1.35 8.73 10.42
C GLY A 94 -1.91 9.73 9.43
N ILE A 95 -2.17 9.28 8.20
CA ILE A 95 -2.64 10.12 7.08
C ILE A 95 -3.92 10.88 7.45
N VAL A 96 -4.94 10.21 7.98
CA VAL A 96 -6.22 10.85 8.32
C VAL A 96 -6.04 12.00 9.30
N ARG A 97 -5.15 11.85 10.30
CA ARG A 97 -4.88 12.91 11.28
C ARG A 97 -4.15 14.10 10.65
N ILE A 98 -3.20 13.83 9.75
CA ILE A 98 -2.50 14.86 8.99
C ILE A 98 -3.48 15.67 8.13
N PHE A 99 -4.39 14.97 7.42
CA PHE A 99 -5.44 15.61 6.63
C PHE A 99 -6.40 16.45 7.47
N GLN A 100 -6.80 15.96 8.64
CA GLN A 100 -7.69 16.70 9.55
C GLN A 100 -7.08 18.04 9.98
N VAL A 101 -5.79 18.05 10.33
CA VAL A 101 -5.09 19.28 10.73
C VAL A 101 -4.91 20.23 9.55
N LYS A 102 -4.51 19.73 8.37
CA LYS A 102 -4.38 20.58 7.17
C LYS A 102 -5.72 21.22 6.80
N TYR A 103 -6.80 20.45 6.85
CA TYR A 103 -8.14 20.95 6.54
C TYR A 103 -8.59 22.04 7.51
N GLN A 104 -8.32 21.87 8.82
CA GLN A 104 -8.62 22.89 9.81
C GLN A 104 -7.80 24.16 9.58
N HIS A 105 -6.51 24.04 9.31
CA HIS A 105 -5.64 25.19 9.03
C HIS A 105 -6.12 25.99 7.81
N ASP A 106 -6.43 25.29 6.71
CA ASP A 106 -6.87 25.91 5.44
C ASP A 106 -8.24 26.61 5.54
N MET A 107 -9.04 26.30 6.57
CA MET A 107 -10.31 26.97 6.83
C MET A 107 -10.16 28.30 7.57
N TYR A 108 -9.10 28.45 8.38
CA TYR A 108 -8.92 29.62 9.24
C TYR A 108 -7.88 30.61 8.74
N ASP A 109 -7.01 30.18 7.82
CA ASP A 109 -5.99 31.05 7.23
C ASP A 109 -6.07 30.99 5.70
N SER A 110 -6.72 31.99 5.11
CA SER A 110 -6.98 32.04 3.66
C SER A 110 -5.72 32.24 2.82
N ASP A 111 -4.68 32.83 3.41
CA ASP A 111 -3.41 33.13 2.76
C ASP A 111 -2.44 31.92 2.86
N ALA A 112 -2.71 30.96 3.75
CA ALA A 112 -1.93 29.72 3.94
C ALA A 112 -2.24 28.61 2.90
N ARG A 113 -3.09 28.87 1.91
CA ARG A 113 -3.43 27.90 0.87
C ARG A 113 -2.29 27.64 -0.12
N GLU A 114 -1.41 28.61 -0.31
CA GLU A 114 -0.32 28.58 -1.30
C GLU A 114 1.07 28.40 -0.69
N GLU A 115 1.22 28.54 0.62
CA GLU A 115 2.50 28.36 1.28
C GLU A 115 2.72 26.87 1.59
N ASP A 116 3.87 26.33 1.18
CA ASP A 116 4.33 24.96 1.45
C ASP A 116 4.74 24.88 2.92
N VAL A 117 3.78 25.09 3.82
CA VAL A 117 3.98 25.18 5.26
C VAL A 117 4.43 23.81 5.75
N ASP A 118 5.55 23.80 6.48
CA ASP A 118 6.01 22.62 7.19
C ASP A 118 4.91 22.20 8.18
N ILE A 119 4.16 21.14 7.83
CA ILE A 119 3.09 20.58 8.66
C ILE A 119 3.61 20.21 10.06
N GLY A 120 4.94 20.05 10.23
CA GLY A 120 5.60 19.86 11.51
C GLY A 120 5.29 20.93 12.57
N GLU A 121 5.00 22.17 12.17
CA GLU A 121 4.67 23.26 13.10
C GLU A 121 3.16 23.39 13.38
N LEU A 122 2.31 22.72 12.59
CA LEU A 122 0.86 22.84 12.68
C LEU A 122 0.25 22.15 13.91
N HIS A 123 0.94 21.14 14.48
CA HIS A 123 0.45 20.44 15.67
C HIS A 123 1.56 19.69 16.42
N GLU A 124 1.56 19.77 17.75
CA GLU A 124 2.49 19.04 18.66
C GLU A 124 2.60 17.52 18.39
N ASN A 125 1.55 16.87 17.87
CA ASN A 125 1.48 15.43 17.68
C ASN A 125 1.92 14.98 16.27
N MET A 126 2.34 15.91 15.42
CA MET A 126 2.65 15.64 14.03
C MET A 126 3.77 14.60 13.86
N GLY A 127 4.79 14.65 14.73
CA GLY A 127 5.87 13.65 14.77
C GLY A 127 5.36 12.23 14.97
N ALA A 128 4.45 12.01 15.92
CA ALA A 128 3.88 10.69 16.21
C ALA A 128 3.05 10.16 15.03
N TRP A 129 2.34 11.02 14.32
CA TRP A 129 1.49 10.64 13.19
C TRP A 129 2.31 10.29 11.96
N ARG A 130 3.39 11.04 11.70
CA ARG A 130 4.42 10.70 10.69
C ARG A 130 5.11 9.38 11.03
N GLY A 131 5.38 9.13 12.31
CA GLY A 131 5.91 7.85 12.78
C GLY A 131 5.00 6.68 12.40
N ARG A 132 3.70 6.76 12.69
CA ARG A 132 2.73 5.72 12.31
C ARG A 132 2.63 5.54 10.80
N LEU A 133 2.66 6.64 10.03
CA LEU A 133 2.71 6.59 8.57
C LEU A 133 3.93 5.79 8.08
N ARG A 134 5.14 6.13 8.52
CA ARG A 134 6.37 5.44 8.09
C ARG A 134 6.40 3.98 8.51
N ILE A 135 6.01 3.67 9.76
CA ILE A 135 5.93 2.29 10.25
C ILE A 135 4.92 1.48 9.43
N GLY A 136 3.75 2.06 9.18
CA GLY A 136 2.72 1.45 8.36
C GLY A 136 3.19 1.18 6.93
N VAL A 137 3.88 2.14 6.30
CA VAL A 137 4.44 2.00 4.95
C VAL A 137 5.51 0.91 4.88
N VAL A 138 6.48 0.91 5.80
CA VAL A 138 7.53 -0.14 5.84
C VAL A 138 6.90 -1.52 6.05
N GLY A 139 5.99 -1.63 7.02
CA GLY A 139 5.32 -2.90 7.30
C GLY A 139 4.47 -3.37 6.12
N TYR A 140 3.75 -2.46 5.46
CA TYR A 140 2.97 -2.77 4.27
C TYR A 140 3.86 -3.35 3.17
N VAL A 141 4.96 -2.66 2.83
CA VAL A 141 5.88 -3.12 1.77
C VAL A 141 6.50 -4.46 2.12
N LEU A 142 6.92 -4.66 3.37
CA LEU A 142 7.50 -5.93 3.81
C LEU A 142 6.51 -7.10 3.65
N PHE A 143 5.31 -6.98 4.23
CA PHE A 143 4.32 -8.04 4.14
C PHE A 143 3.81 -8.24 2.71
N TRP A 144 3.69 -7.16 1.94
CA TRP A 144 3.34 -7.23 0.53
C TRP A 144 4.41 -7.98 -0.28
N LEU A 145 5.70 -7.72 -0.07
CA LEU A 145 6.79 -8.43 -0.74
C LEU A 145 6.77 -9.93 -0.42
N LEU A 146 6.56 -10.28 0.85
CA LEU A 146 6.44 -11.67 1.28
C LEU A 146 5.20 -12.34 0.65
N ALA A 147 4.06 -11.66 0.64
CA ALA A 147 2.84 -12.15 0.00
C ALA A 147 3.06 -12.35 -1.50
N TRP A 148 3.65 -11.36 -2.18
CA TRP A 148 3.99 -11.43 -3.61
C TRP A 148 4.91 -12.63 -3.91
N LEU A 149 5.95 -12.84 -3.11
CA LEU A 149 6.86 -13.98 -3.29
C LEU A 149 6.12 -15.31 -3.18
N VAL A 150 5.30 -15.48 -2.15
CA VAL A 150 4.47 -16.69 -1.98
C VAL A 150 3.47 -16.82 -3.13
N GLY A 151 2.89 -15.72 -3.60
CA GLY A 151 1.96 -15.68 -4.73
C GLY A 151 2.61 -16.14 -6.04
N MET A 152 3.85 -15.72 -6.29
CA MET A 152 4.64 -16.16 -7.45
C MET A 152 5.02 -17.64 -7.36
N ILE A 153 5.41 -18.12 -6.17
CA ILE A 153 5.67 -19.55 -5.94
C ILE A 153 4.42 -20.37 -6.26
N ARG A 154 3.24 -19.93 -5.78
CA ARG A 154 1.96 -20.56 -6.08
C ARG A 154 1.64 -20.54 -7.57
N PHE A 155 1.83 -19.40 -8.25
CA PHE A 155 1.63 -19.30 -9.69
C PHE A 155 2.48 -20.33 -10.46
N VAL A 156 3.76 -20.48 -10.11
CA VAL A 156 4.65 -21.45 -10.75
C VAL A 156 4.23 -22.88 -10.48
N MET A 157 3.88 -23.23 -9.25
CA MET A 157 3.43 -24.58 -8.90
C MET A 157 2.10 -24.91 -9.57
N ASP A 158 1.09 -24.06 -9.41
CA ASP A 158 -0.29 -24.39 -9.76
C ASP A 158 -0.60 -24.23 -11.27
N TYR A 159 0.20 -23.47 -12.02
CA TYR A 159 -0.11 -23.12 -13.42
C TYR A 159 1.04 -23.31 -14.42
N VAL A 160 2.28 -23.51 -13.97
CA VAL A 160 3.45 -23.69 -14.87
C VAL A 160 4.00 -25.12 -14.80
N LEU A 161 4.10 -25.70 -13.59
CA LEU A 161 4.67 -27.04 -13.39
C LEU A 161 3.65 -28.17 -13.47
N TYR A 162 2.42 -27.93 -13.02
CA TYR A 162 1.31 -28.89 -13.01
C TYR A 162 0.16 -28.39 -13.89
#